data_AF-A0A1M4XMF9-F1
#
_entry.id   AF-A0A1M4XMF9-F1
#
_cell.length_a   1.000
_cell.length_b   1.000
_cell.length_c   1.000
_cell.angle_alpha   90.00
_cell.angle_beta   90.00
_cell.angle_gamma   90.00
#
_symmetry.space_group_name_H-M   'P 1'
#
loop_
_entity.id
_entity.type
_entity.pdbx_description
1 polymer ?
#
loop_
_entity_poly.entity_id
_entity_poly.type
_entity_poly.pdbx_seq_one_letter_code
_entity_poly.pdbx_strand_id
1 'polypeptide(L)' 'MARKKESYSDLVNKLEDLINNLENEDLDLEDSMKSYEDGVSLINKIYKMLKEYEGKIEIINTNIEKELKE' A
#
# COMPACT_ATOMS: atom_id res chain seq x y z
N MET A 1 -4.75 -16.95 -16.77
CA MET A 1 -5.28 -16.75 -15.40
C MET A 1 -5.25 -15.27 -15.09
N ALA A 2 -6.40 -14.64 -14.84
CA ALA A 2 -6.45 -13.21 -14.54
C ALA A 2 -5.72 -12.93 -13.21
N ARG A 3 -4.75 -12.02 -13.20
CA ARG A 3 -4.08 -11.60 -11.97
C ARG A 3 -5.12 -10.89 -11.10
N LYS A 4 -5.42 -11.46 -9.92
CA LYS A 4 -6.29 -10.83 -8.93
C LYS A 4 -5.67 -9.48 -8.54
N LYS A 5 -6.42 -8.39 -8.66
CA LYS A 5 -5.99 -7.07 -8.19
C LYS A 5 -5.84 -7.15 -6.67
N GLU A 6 -4.66 -6.87 -6.15
CA GLU A 6 -4.41 -6.82 -4.71
C GLU A 6 -5.24 -5.68 -4.09
N SER A 7 -5.95 -5.97 -3.00
CA SER A 7 -6.67 -4.96 -2.24
C SER A 7 -5.74 -4.24 -1.26
N TYR A 8 -6.17 -3.09 -0.73
CA TYR A 8 -5.44 -2.38 0.32
C TYR A 8 -5.17 -3.28 1.53
N SER A 9 -6.19 -3.99 1.99
CA SER A 9 -6.07 -4.92 3.13
C SER A 9 -5.09 -6.05 2.82
N ASP A 10 -5.08 -6.59 1.59
CA ASP A 10 -4.11 -7.63 1.22
C ASP A 10 -2.67 -7.10 1.31
N LEU A 11 -2.43 -5.86 0.87
CA LEU A 11 -1.10 -5.25 0.92
C LEU A 11 -0.65 -4.95 2.36
N VAL A 12 -1.56 -4.48 3.21
CA VAL A 12 -1.25 -4.21 4.63
C VAL A 12 -0.94 -5.51 5.36
N ASN A 13 -1.74 -6.57 5.17
CA ASN A 13 -1.49 -7.86 5.80
C ASN A 13 -0.11 -8.43 5.38
N LYS A 14 0.26 -8.31 4.10
CA LYS A 14 1.58 -8.73 3.63
C LYS A 14 2.73 -7.95 4.25
N LEU A 15 2.53 -6.66 4.53
CA LEU A 15 3.52 -5.84 5.20
C LEU A 15 3.67 -6.26 6.67
N GLU A 16 2.56 -6.53 7.36
CA GLU A 16 2.57 -7.05 8.74
C GLU A 16 3.27 -8.41 8.81
N ASP A 17 2.95 -9.34 7.90
CA ASP A 17 3.64 -10.63 7.81
C ASP A 17 5.15 -10.47 7.59
N LEU A 18 5.55 -9.51 6.76
CA LEU A 18 6.96 -9.21 6.49
C LEU A 18 7.66 -8.63 7.73
N ILE A 19 7.00 -7.74 8.47
CA ILE A 19 7.53 -7.19 9.73
C ILE A 19 7.67 -8.30 10.77
N ASN A 20 6.65 -9.14 10.93
CA ASN A 20 6.70 -10.30 11.83
C ASN A 20 7.86 -11.23 11.46
N ASN A 21 8.13 -11.42 10.17
CA ASN A 21 9.28 -12.19 9.72
C ASN A 21 10.60 -11.50 10.11
N LEU A 22 10.74 -10.20 9.84
CA LEU A 22 11.92 -9.39 10.19
C LEU A 22 12.23 -9.35 11.69
N GLU A 23 11.21 -9.48 12.54
CA GLU A 23 11.35 -9.51 13.99
C GLU A 23 11.81 -10.88 14.53
N ASN A 24 11.85 -11.93 13.69
CA ASN A 24 12.41 -13.21 14.09
C ASN A 24 13.95 -13.15 14.09
N GLU A 25 14.56 -13.54 15.22
CA GLU A 25 16.01 -13.49 15.47
C GLU A 25 16.85 -14.46 14.61
N ASP A 26 16.20 -15.35 13.83
CA ASP A 26 16.84 -16.38 13.01
C ASP A 26 17.13 -15.94 11.55
N LEU A 27 16.86 -14.68 11.19
CA LEU A 27 17.15 -14.16 9.86
C LEU A 27 18.63 -13.85 9.68
N ASP A 28 19.22 -14.39 8.62
CA ASP A 28 20.55 -13.97 8.20
C ASP A 28 20.53 -12.59 7.52
N LEU A 29 21.71 -12.04 7.27
CA LEU A 29 21.87 -10.69 6.73
C LEU A 29 21.29 -10.57 5.31
N GLU A 30 21.37 -11.62 4.49
CA GLU A 30 20.91 -11.61 3.10
C GLU A 30 19.37 -11.63 3.06
N ASP A 31 18.75 -12.47 3.87
CA ASP A 31 17.29 -12.54 4.00
C ASP A 31 16.71 -11.28 4.66
N SER A 32 17.44 -10.67 5.60
CA SER A 32 17.08 -9.38 6.20
C SER A 32 17.09 -8.25 5.18
N MET A 33 18.12 -8.19 4.32
CA MET A 33 18.21 -7.21 3.23
C MET A 33 17.07 -7.37 2.24
N LYS A 34 16.77 -8.61 1.85
CA LYS A 34 15.69 -8.91 0.91
C LYS A 34 14.32 -8.55 1.47
N SER A 35 14.07 -8.91 2.73
CA SER A 35 12.82 -8.55 3.42
C SER A 35 12.66 -7.03 3.51
N TYR A 36 13.74 -6.29 3.78
CA TYR A 36 13.71 -4.83 3.75
C TYR A 36 13.34 -4.28 2.37
N GLU A 37 13.96 -4.76 1.29
CA GLU A 37 13.63 -4.35 -0.09
C GLU A 37 12.17 -4.63 -0.45
N ASP A 38 11.68 -5.82 -0.11
CA ASP A 38 10.29 -6.22 -0.33
C ASP A 38 9.31 -5.33 0.48
N GLY A 39 9.67 -5.00 1.72
CA GLY A 39 8.92 -4.08 2.58
C GLY A 39 8.81 -2.67 1.97
N VAL A 40 9.93 -2.12 1.49
CA VAL A 40 9.95 -0.80 0.81
C VAL A 40 9.08 -0.82 -0.45
N SER A 41 9.12 -1.92 -1.21
CA SER A 41 8.27 -2.11 -2.39
C SER A 41 6.78 -2.14 -2.04
N LEU A 42 6.41 -2.88 -0.99
CA LEU A 42 5.05 -2.95 -0.44
C LEU A 42 4.53 -1.59 0.00
N ILE A 43 5.31 -0.86 0.80
CA ILE A 43 4.99 0.48 1.27
C ILE A 43 4.72 1.43 0.09
N ASN A 44 5.58 1.40 -0.94
CA ASN A 44 5.39 2.21 -2.13
C ASN A 44 4.08 1.89 -2.87
N LYS A 45 3.66 0.62 -2.93
CA LYS A 45 2.37 0.24 -3.53
C LYS A 45 1.20 0.76 -2.71
N ILE A 46 1.26 0.63 -1.38
CA ILE A 46 0.24 1.13 -0.46
C ILE A 46 0.07 2.64 -0.63
N TYR A 47 1.18 3.40 -0.61
CA TYR A 47 1.14 4.85 -0.83
C TYR A 47 0.54 5.25 -2.19
N LYS A 48 0.90 4.56 -3.26
CA LYS A 48 0.32 4.81 -4.59
C LYS A 48 -1.19 4.58 -4.59
N MET A 49 -1.65 3.51 -3.94
CA MET A 49 -3.06 3.21 -3.85
C MET A 49 -3.81 4.29 -3.05
N LEU A 50 -3.27 4.69 -1.90
CA LEU A 50 -3.84 5.77 -1.08
C LEU A 50 -3.95 7.08 -1.87
N LYS A 51 -2.88 7.48 -2.57
CA LYS A 51 -2.85 8.69 -3.40
C LYS A 51 -3.86 8.65 -4.55
N GLU A 52 -4.09 7.48 -5.14
CA GLU A 52 -5.12 7.31 -6.17
C GLU A 52 -6.53 7.55 -5.59
N TYR A 53 -6.81 7.05 -4.39
CA TYR A 53 -8.09 7.28 -3.72
C TYR A 53 -8.25 8.72 -3.23
N GLU A 54 -7.19 9.34 -2.71
CA GLU A 54 -7.17 10.75 -2.33
C GLU A 54 -7.54 11.64 -3.52
N GLY A 55 -6.91 11.43 -4.68
CA GLY A 55 -7.25 12.18 -5.90
C GLY A 55 -8.69 11.97 -6.36
N LYS A 56 -9.27 10.77 -6.17
CA LYS A 56 -10.70 10.53 -6.47
C LYS A 56 -11.60 11.33 -5.53
N ILE A 57 -11.27 11.39 -4.25
CA ILE A 57 -12.02 12.17 -3.25
C ILE A 57 -11.95 13.66 -3.58
N GLU A 58 -10.77 14.17 -3.95
CA GLU A 58 -10.57 15.57 -4.32
C GLU A 58 -11.42 15.99 -5.54
N ILE A 59 -11.52 15.12 -6.56
CA ILE A 59 -12.38 15.34 -7.73
C ILE A 59 -13.86 15.40 -7.31
N ILE A 60 -14.30 14.47 -6.46
CA ILE A 60 -15.69 14.43 -5.96
C ILE A 60 -16.01 15.72 -5.21
N ASN A 61 -15.15 16.15 -4.29
CA ASN A 61 -15.32 17.38 -3.53
C ASN A 61 -15.39 18.61 -4.45
N THR A 62 -14.47 18.70 -5.43
CA THR A 62 -14.45 19.80 -6.41
C THR A 62 -15.75 19.86 -7.21
N ASN A 63 -16.33 18.71 -7.58
CA ASN A 63 -17.60 18.67 -8.31
C ASN A 63 -18.78 19.11 -7.44
N ILE A 64 -18.84 18.64 -6.19
CA ILE A 64 -19.87 19.05 -5.22
C ILE A 64 -19.82 20.57 -5.01
N GLU A 65 -18.63 21.14 -4.83
CA GLU A 65 -18.50 22.60 -4.65
C GLU A 65 -18.97 23.42 -5.86
N LYS A 66 -18.86 22.88 -7.08
CA LYS A 66 -19.39 23.54 -8.29
C LYS A 66 -20.91 23.49 -8.32
N GLU A 67 -21.50 22.34 -8.03
CA GLU A 67 -22.97 22.17 -7.98
C GLU A 67 -23.63 23.05 -6.91
N LEU A 68 -22.95 23.32 -5.78
CA LEU A 68 -23.45 24.20 -4.73
C LEU A 68 -23.34 25.71 -5.05
N LYS A 69 -22.57 26.07 -6.07
CA LYS A 69 -22.33 27.47 -6.49
C LYS A 69 -23.17 27.87 -7.71
N GLU A 70 -23.84 26.92 -8.36
CA GLU A 70 -24.85 27.12 -9.40
C GLU A 70 -26.26 27.22 -8.80
#